data_AF-A0A562BYP1-F1
#
_entry.id   AF-A0A562BYP1-F1
#
_cell.length_a   1.000
_cell.length_b   1.000
_cell.length_c   1.000
_cell.angle_alpha   90.00
_cell.angle_beta   90.00
_cell.angle_gamma   90.00
#
_symmetry.space_group_name_H-M   'P 1'
#
loop_
_entity.id
_entity.type
_entity.pdbx_description
1 polymer ?
#
loop_
_entity_poly.entity_id
_entity_poly.type
_entity_poly.pdbx_seq_one_letter_code
_entity_poly.pdbx_strand_id
1 'polypeptide(L)'
;MKSAHPPHPRWRAALGNGAILAVLLATAIALLPLHGDAWWPAMPRPRDWWSAAASLALYLALCAWRLPRGRGRRSDDGGAALPWLVAHASQTGFAMELAGHTAASLRAAGAQVVLRPLSDIDAPLLARTQRALFIASTTGEGDPPDLALSFLRDTMAQAA
;
A
#
# COMPACT_ATOMS: atom_id res chain seq x y z
N MET A 1 -23.63 -26.82 -3.33
CA MET A 1 -24.19 -25.73 -4.16
C MET A 1 -23.26 -24.53 -4.09
N LYS A 2 -22.93 -23.95 -5.25
CA LYS A 2 -21.85 -22.97 -5.47
C LYS A 2 -22.39 -21.54 -5.24
N SER A 3 -22.02 -20.92 -4.13
CA SER A 3 -22.38 -19.52 -3.85
C SER A 3 -21.41 -18.60 -4.60
N ALA A 4 -21.88 -17.96 -5.67
CA ALA A 4 -21.14 -16.96 -6.40
C ALA A 4 -21.04 -15.67 -5.57
N HIS A 5 -19.82 -15.24 -5.26
CA HIS A 5 -19.53 -13.95 -4.65
C HIS A 5 -19.57 -12.86 -5.74
N PRO A 6 -20.43 -11.83 -5.67
CA PRO A 6 -20.45 -10.79 -6.68
C PRO A 6 -19.16 -9.94 -6.58
N PRO A 7 -18.50 -9.61 -7.70
CA PRO A 7 -17.31 -8.77 -7.67
C PRO A 7 -17.67 -7.35 -7.21
N HIS A 8 -17.00 -6.85 -6.17
CA HIS A 8 -17.12 -5.45 -5.77
C HIS A 8 -16.67 -4.53 -6.93
N PRO A 9 -17.53 -3.60 -7.38
CA PRO A 9 -17.26 -2.80 -8.57
C PRO A 9 -16.13 -1.81 -8.32
N ARG A 10 -14.93 -2.13 -8.84
CA ARG A 10 -13.72 -1.28 -8.90
C ARG A 10 -13.96 0.11 -9.50
N TRP A 11 -15.10 0.28 -10.15
CA TRP A 11 -15.67 1.53 -10.66
C TRP A 11 -15.73 2.66 -9.63
N ARG A 12 -16.07 2.38 -8.37
CA ARG A 12 -16.16 3.43 -7.33
C ARG A 12 -14.80 4.08 -7.00
N ALA A 13 -13.73 3.28 -7.00
CA ALA A 13 -12.38 3.77 -6.81
C ALA A 13 -11.85 4.49 -8.06
N ALA A 14 -12.23 4.03 -9.25
CA ALA A 14 -11.93 4.69 -10.52
C ALA A 14 -12.61 6.06 -10.62
N LEU A 15 -13.87 6.18 -10.15
CA LEU A 15 -14.58 7.45 -10.06
C LEU A 15 -13.90 8.44 -9.10
N GLY A 16 -13.47 7.97 -7.92
CA GLY A 16 -12.75 8.80 -6.95
C GLY A 16 -11.43 9.34 -7.50
N ASN A 17 -10.64 8.47 -8.13
CA ASN A 17 -9.40 8.88 -8.79
C ASN A 17 -9.65 9.82 -9.98
N GLY A 18 -10.73 9.58 -10.74
CA GLY A 18 -11.16 10.47 -11.81
C GLY A 18 -11.51 11.86 -11.30
N ALA A 19 -12.20 11.97 -10.16
CA ALA A 19 -12.52 13.24 -9.53
C ALA A 19 -11.27 13.99 -9.06
N ILE A 20 -10.30 13.29 -8.45
CA ILE A 20 -9.02 13.89 -8.03
C ILE A 20 -8.23 14.38 -9.25
N LEU A 21 -8.16 13.59 -10.31
CA LEU A 21 -7.50 13.99 -11.57
C LEU A 21 -8.19 15.20 -12.21
N ALA A 22 -9.52 15.27 -12.16
CA ALA A 22 -10.27 16.41 -12.68
C ALA A 22 -10.01 17.68 -11.85
N VAL A 23 -9.94 17.58 -10.51
CA VAL A 23 -9.60 18.70 -9.63
C VAL A 23 -8.17 19.17 -9.87
N LEU A 24 -7.20 18.25 -9.99
CA LEU A 24 -5.81 18.58 -10.31
C LEU A 24 -5.69 19.26 -11.68
N LEU A 25 -6.42 18.76 -12.68
CA LEU A 25 -6.45 19.32 -14.03
C LEU A 25 -7.09 20.72 -14.04
N ALA A 26 -8.22 20.90 -13.36
CA ALA A 26 -8.87 22.20 -13.22
C ALA A 26 -7.97 23.22 -12.51
N THR A 27 -7.28 22.78 -11.45
CA THR A 27 -6.32 23.61 -10.72
C THR A 27 -5.13 23.98 -11.62
N ALA A 28 -4.59 23.04 -12.38
CA ALA A 28 -3.51 23.31 -13.34
C ALA A 28 -3.95 24.31 -14.42
N ILE A 29 -5.15 24.15 -14.99
CA ILE A 29 -5.74 25.06 -15.97
C ILE A 29 -6.00 26.45 -15.37
N ALA A 30 -6.44 26.54 -14.10
CA ALA A 30 -6.62 27.81 -13.41
C ALA A 30 -5.29 28.54 -13.14
N LEU A 31 -4.19 27.80 -13.00
CA LEU A 31 -2.84 28.34 -12.83
C LEU A 31 -2.14 28.68 -14.16
N LEU A 32 -2.63 28.17 -15.29
CA LEU A 32 -2.11 28.45 -16.63
C LEU A 32 -2.11 29.95 -17.01
N PRO A 33 -3.21 30.72 -16.81
CA PRO A 33 -3.24 32.15 -17.14
C PRO A 33 -2.40 33.03 -16.20
N LEU A 34 -1.93 32.50 -15.06
CA LEU A 34 -0.96 33.18 -14.19
C LEU A 34 0.49 33.07 -14.72
N HIS A 35 0.74 32.19 -15.71
CA HIS A 35 2.01 32.13 -16.46
C HIS A 35 1.97 33.08 -17.68
N GLY A 36 1.80 34.36 -17.43
CA GLY A 36 1.87 35.39 -18.47
C GLY A 36 3.26 35.47 -19.10
N ASP A 37 3.40 34.94 -20.31
CA ASP A 37 3.83 35.72 -21.49
C ASP A 37 3.67 34.94 -22.81
N ALA A 38 3.14 35.65 -23.81
CA ALA A 38 3.00 35.32 -25.24
C ALA A 38 2.15 34.08 -25.64
N TRP A 39 0.86 34.34 -25.82
CA TRP A 39 -0.23 33.46 -26.25
C TRP A 39 -0.19 32.97 -27.72
N TRP A 40 0.92 33.11 -28.47
CA TRP A 40 1.14 32.44 -29.78
C TRP A 40 2.60 32.58 -30.30
N PRO A 41 3.45 31.53 -30.29
CA PRO A 41 4.59 31.45 -31.19
C PRO A 41 4.18 30.68 -32.45
N ALA A 42 4.05 31.38 -33.58
CA ALA A 42 4.19 30.70 -34.86
C ALA A 42 5.59 30.07 -34.87
N MET A 43 5.64 28.73 -34.82
CA MET A 43 6.83 27.87 -34.67
C MET A 43 7.45 27.84 -33.25
N PRO A 44 7.44 26.68 -32.55
CA PRO A 44 8.21 26.49 -31.31
C PRO A 44 9.71 26.64 -31.58
N ARG A 45 10.45 27.34 -30.71
CA ARG A 45 11.91 27.48 -30.85
C ARG A 45 12.57 26.13 -30.51
N PRO A 46 13.65 25.71 -31.21
CA PRO A 46 14.28 24.40 -31.00
C PRO A 46 14.84 24.18 -29.58
N ARG A 47 14.97 25.26 -28.78
CA ARG A 47 15.40 25.20 -27.37
C ARG A 47 14.34 24.59 -26.44
N ASP A 48 13.05 24.69 -26.78
CA ASP A 48 11.96 24.24 -25.90
C ASP A 48 11.76 22.70 -25.94
N TRP A 49 12.25 22.05 -27.01
CA TRP A 49 12.29 20.60 -27.14
C TRP A 49 13.27 19.96 -26.14
N TRP A 50 14.34 20.66 -25.76
CA TRP A 50 15.31 20.15 -24.79
C TRP A 50 14.73 20.06 -23.39
N SER A 51 13.95 21.06 -22.95
CA SER A 51 13.24 21.00 -21.66
C SER A 51 12.16 19.91 -21.64
N ALA A 52 11.45 19.72 -22.75
CA ALA A 52 10.47 18.64 -22.87
C ALA A 52 11.15 17.25 -22.82
N ALA A 53 12.24 17.07 -23.57
CA ALA A 53 13.01 15.84 -23.59
C ALA A 53 13.67 15.55 -22.23
N ALA A 54 14.24 16.57 -21.57
CA ALA A 54 14.81 16.45 -20.23
C ALA A 54 13.76 16.08 -19.19
N SER A 55 12.56 16.67 -19.24
CA SER A 55 11.46 16.35 -18.32
C SER A 55 10.97 14.90 -18.52
N LEU A 56 10.85 14.46 -19.77
CA LEU A 56 10.49 13.08 -20.11
C LEU A 56 11.56 12.09 -19.65
N ALA A 57 12.84 12.39 -19.89
CA ALA A 57 13.95 11.57 -19.46
C ALA A 57 14.04 11.46 -17.93
N LEU A 58 13.86 12.58 -17.22
CA LEU A 58 13.82 12.60 -15.75
C LEU A 58 12.64 11.78 -15.22
N TYR A 59 11.46 11.92 -15.83
CA TYR A 59 10.28 11.11 -15.47
C TYR A 59 10.54 9.61 -15.65
N LEU A 60 11.09 9.21 -16.79
CA LEU A 60 11.44 7.81 -17.07
C LEU A 60 12.53 7.29 -16.12
N ALA A 61 13.52 8.11 -15.78
CA ALA A 61 14.56 7.77 -14.81
C ALA A 61 13.99 7.59 -13.40
N LEU A 62 13.09 8.47 -12.96
CA LEU A 62 12.39 8.36 -11.68
C LEU A 62 11.49 7.12 -11.63
N CYS A 63 10.76 6.84 -12.72
CA CYS A 63 10.00 5.60 -12.86
C CYS A 63 10.93 4.37 -12.74
N ALA A 64 12.01 4.32 -13.51
CA ALA A 64 12.96 3.21 -13.50
C ALA A 64 13.67 3.05 -12.14
N TRP A 65 13.88 4.15 -11.40
CA TRP A 65 14.44 4.11 -10.04
C TRP A 65 13.43 3.57 -9.01
N ARG A 66 12.15 3.90 -9.17
CA ARG A 66 11.06 3.43 -8.29
C ARG A 66 10.56 2.03 -8.62
N LEU A 67 10.82 1.51 -9.82
CA LEU A 67 10.63 0.08 -10.06
C LEU A 67 11.67 -0.67 -9.20
N PRO A 68 11.23 -1.47 -8.21
CA PRO A 68 12.17 -2.33 -7.51
C PRO A 68 12.85 -3.20 -8.56
N ARG A 69 14.18 -3.10 -8.68
CA ARG A 69 15.03 -4.03 -9.43
C ARG A 69 15.07 -5.42 -8.74
N GLY A 70 13.93 -5.85 -8.21
CA GLY A 70 13.71 -7.11 -7.51
C GLY A 70 13.28 -8.20 -8.49
N ARG A 71 14.18 -8.61 -9.37
CA ARG A 71 14.10 -9.94 -10.01
C ARG A 71 15.44 -10.67 -9.97
N GLY A 72 16.16 -10.46 -8.87
CA GLY A 72 17.45 -11.09 -8.62
C GLY A 72 17.78 -11.19 -7.14
N ARG A 73 17.08 -12.06 -6.41
CA ARG A 73 17.73 -12.92 -5.41
C ARG A 73 16.85 -14.15 -5.18
N ARG A 74 17.25 -15.28 -5.79
CA ARG A 74 16.94 -16.59 -5.23
C ARG A 74 17.52 -16.58 -3.83
N SER A 75 16.66 -16.62 -2.82
CA SER A 75 17.06 -17.18 -1.53
C SER A 75 16.96 -18.68 -1.71
N ASP A 76 18.05 -19.26 -2.21
CA ASP A 76 18.37 -20.66 -2.00
C ASP A 76 18.87 -20.80 -0.57
N ASP A 77 17.95 -20.79 0.39
CA ASP A 77 18.20 -21.39 1.68
C ASP A 77 17.34 -22.66 1.71
N GLY A 78 18.00 -23.81 1.61
CA GLY A 78 17.44 -25.13 1.85
C GLY A 78 17.00 -25.35 3.31
N GLY A 79 16.44 -24.33 3.95
CA GLY A 79 15.74 -24.40 5.23
C GLY A 79 14.28 -24.04 5.00
N ALA A 80 13.37 -24.84 5.56
CA ALA A 80 11.93 -24.61 5.41
C ALA A 80 11.58 -23.14 5.70
N ALA A 81 11.00 -22.44 4.71
CA ALA A 81 10.60 -21.05 4.86
C ALA A 81 9.57 -20.92 5.98
N LEU A 82 10.02 -20.45 7.15
CA LEU A 82 9.17 -20.34 8.33
C LEU A 82 8.05 -19.32 8.09
N PRO A 83 6.79 -19.64 8.43
CA PRO A 83 5.67 -18.81 8.08
C PRO A 83 5.73 -17.44 8.77
N TRP A 84 5.48 -16.38 8.01
CA TRP A 84 5.18 -15.06 8.54
C TRP A 84 3.78 -15.06 9.12
N LEU A 85 3.64 -14.60 10.35
CA LEU A 85 2.35 -14.21 10.90
C LEU A 85 2.11 -12.74 10.56
N VAL A 86 1.03 -12.43 9.84
CA VAL A 86 0.54 -11.06 9.67
C VAL A 86 -0.72 -10.94 10.50
N ALA A 87 -0.68 -10.10 11.53
CA ALA A 87 -1.79 -9.85 12.43
C ALA A 87 -2.37 -8.46 12.18
N HIS A 88 -3.70 -8.33 12.20
CA HIS A 88 -4.35 -7.04 11.99
C HIS A 88 -5.40 -6.69 13.05
N ALA A 89 -5.52 -5.41 13.39
CA ALA A 89 -6.59 -4.90 14.22
C ALA A 89 -7.12 -3.60 13.61
N SER A 90 -8.42 -3.56 13.29
CA SER A 90 -9.04 -2.43 12.61
C SER A 90 -10.46 -2.22 13.10
N GLN A 91 -10.86 -0.98 13.35
CA GLN A 91 -12.26 -0.66 13.68
C GLN A 91 -13.11 -0.53 12.40
N THR A 92 -12.56 0.09 11.36
CA THR A 92 -13.29 0.42 10.11
C THR A 92 -12.81 -0.36 8.89
N GLY A 93 -11.85 -1.28 9.05
CA GLY A 93 -11.39 -2.19 8.00
C GLY A 93 -10.09 -1.79 7.28
N PHE A 94 -9.60 -0.54 7.41
CA PHE A 94 -8.39 -0.11 6.70
C PHE A 94 -7.14 -0.94 7.02
N ALA A 95 -6.83 -1.15 8.31
CA ALA A 95 -5.70 -1.99 8.72
C ALA A 95 -5.84 -3.46 8.27
N MET A 96 -7.07 -3.97 8.13
CA MET A 96 -7.33 -5.31 7.58
C MET A 96 -7.01 -5.40 6.09
N GLU A 97 -7.44 -4.40 5.31
CA GLU A 97 -7.13 -4.33 3.87
C GLU A 97 -5.62 -4.17 3.64
N LEU A 98 -4.96 -3.30 4.40
CA LEU A 98 -3.50 -3.12 4.35
C LEU A 98 -2.78 -4.43 4.68
N ALA A 99 -3.20 -5.15 5.72
CA ALA A 99 -2.63 -6.44 6.07
C ALA A 99 -2.83 -7.51 4.98
N GLY A 100 -3.98 -7.49 4.29
CA GLY A 100 -4.24 -8.32 3.12
C GLY A 100 -3.25 -8.06 1.98
N HIS A 101 -3.02 -6.79 1.65
CA HIS A 101 -2.04 -6.39 0.63
C HIS A 101 -0.62 -6.77 1.01
N THR A 102 -0.22 -6.56 2.27
CA THR A 102 1.11 -6.93 2.75
C THR A 102 1.30 -8.45 2.72
N ALA A 103 0.31 -9.23 3.15
CA ALA A 103 0.35 -10.68 3.06
C ALA A 103 0.47 -11.17 1.62
N ALA A 104 -0.24 -10.54 0.67
CA ALA A 104 -0.11 -10.85 -0.75
C ALA A 104 1.29 -10.53 -1.29
N SER A 105 1.88 -9.41 -0.89
CA SER A 105 3.24 -9.02 -1.27
C SER A 105 4.30 -10.01 -0.74
N LEU A 106 4.19 -10.40 0.53
CA LEU A 106 5.07 -11.40 1.15
C LEU A 106 4.96 -12.77 0.46
N ARG A 107 3.74 -13.21 0.12
CA ARG A 107 3.53 -14.45 -0.64
C ARG A 107 4.14 -14.36 -2.04
N ALA A 108 4.00 -13.23 -2.72
CA ALA A 108 4.61 -13.01 -4.04
C ALA A 108 6.15 -13.03 -3.99
N ALA A 109 6.75 -12.71 -2.84
CA ALA A 109 8.18 -12.84 -2.58
C ALA A 109 8.63 -14.27 -2.19
N GLY A 110 7.72 -15.25 -2.20
CA GLY A 110 8.02 -16.66 -1.90
C GLY A 110 7.93 -17.03 -0.42
N ALA A 111 7.46 -16.13 0.46
CA ALA A 111 7.27 -16.44 1.87
C ALA A 111 5.95 -17.20 2.11
N GLN A 112 5.96 -18.14 3.06
CA GLN A 112 4.72 -18.65 3.64
C GLN A 112 4.12 -17.59 4.56
N VAL A 113 2.81 -17.32 4.48
CA VAL A 113 2.16 -16.24 5.24
C VAL A 113 0.81 -16.68 5.78
N VAL A 114 0.63 -16.54 7.09
CA VAL A 114 -0.62 -16.73 7.82
C VAL A 114 -1.15 -15.34 8.20
N LEU A 115 -2.35 -15.00 7.72
CA LEU A 115 -3.03 -13.74 8.05
C LEU A 115 -4.09 -14.03 9.11
N ARG A 116 -4.10 -13.27 10.20
CA ARG A 116 -5.06 -13.43 11.32
C ARG A 116 -5.50 -12.06 11.87
N PRO A 117 -6.74 -11.94 12.40
CA PRO A 117 -7.07 -10.81 13.25
C PRO A 117 -6.30 -10.92 14.57
N LEU A 118 -6.02 -9.77 15.19
CA LEU A 118 -5.25 -9.71 16.43
C LEU A 118 -5.96 -10.41 17.60
N SER A 119 -7.29 -10.48 17.56
CA SER A 119 -8.13 -11.20 18.53
C SER A 119 -7.87 -12.70 18.58
N ASP A 120 -7.33 -13.28 17.51
CA ASP A 120 -7.06 -14.73 17.38
C ASP A 120 -5.60 -15.08 17.73
N ILE A 121 -4.82 -14.09 18.17
CA ILE A 121 -3.42 -14.28 18.53
C ILE A 121 -3.32 -14.54 20.02
N ASP A 122 -2.72 -15.67 20.37
CA ASP A 122 -2.44 -16.06 21.74
C ASP A 122 -0.92 -16.18 22.01
N ALA A 123 -0.54 -16.22 23.29
CA ALA A 123 0.86 -16.36 23.69
C ALA A 123 1.53 -17.64 23.14
N PRO A 124 0.89 -18.82 23.13
CA PRO A 124 1.47 -20.02 22.53
C PRO A 124 1.74 -19.91 21.02
N LEU A 125 0.86 -19.25 20.27
CA LEU A 125 1.07 -18.98 18.84
C LEU A 125 2.26 -18.04 18.64
N LEU A 126 2.35 -16.96 19.42
CA LEU A 126 3.50 -16.05 19.36
C LEU A 126 4.81 -16.75 19.70
N ALA A 127 4.84 -17.58 20.74
CA ALA A 127 6.04 -18.33 21.14
C ALA A 127 6.56 -19.26 20.04
N ARG A 128 5.68 -19.77 19.16
CA ARG A 128 6.04 -20.60 18.00
C ARG A 128 6.29 -19.79 16.72
N THR A 129 6.00 -18.50 16.74
CA THR A 129 6.11 -17.61 15.59
C THR A 129 7.50 -16.97 15.56
N GLN A 130 8.26 -17.23 14.50
CA GLN A 130 9.59 -16.62 14.35
C GLN A 130 9.57 -15.24 13.71
N ARG A 131 8.57 -14.97 12.88
CA ARG A 131 8.42 -13.70 12.16
C ARG A 131 6.97 -13.26 12.23
N ALA A 132 6.73 -12.14 12.88
CA ALA A 132 5.41 -11.54 13.02
C ALA A 132 5.42 -10.09 12.53
N LEU A 133 4.34 -9.68 11.86
CA LEU A 133 4.05 -8.32 11.46
C LEU A 133 2.67 -7.93 11.99
N PHE A 134 2.61 -6.85 12.77
CA PHE A 134 1.37 -6.34 13.35
C PHE A 134 0.96 -5.04 12.65
N ILE A 135 -0.29 -4.99 12.19
CA ILE A 135 -0.86 -3.81 11.54
C ILE A 135 -2.12 -3.43 12.29
N ALA A 136 -2.04 -2.38 13.11
CA ALA A 136 -3.15 -1.91 13.92
C ALA A 136 -3.48 -0.44 13.61
N SER A 137 -4.75 -0.07 13.68
CA SER A 137 -5.21 1.32 13.68
C SER A 137 -5.50 1.78 15.10
N THR A 138 -5.19 3.02 15.46
CA THR A 138 -5.71 3.65 16.67
C THR A 138 -7.07 4.31 16.39
N THR A 139 -7.87 4.52 17.43
CA THR A 139 -9.09 5.32 17.36
C THR A 139 -8.77 6.82 17.57
N GLY A 140 -9.80 7.67 17.58
CA GLY A 140 -9.63 9.13 17.66
C GLY A 140 -8.86 9.63 18.90
N GLU A 141 -9.01 8.96 20.04
CA GLU A 141 -8.33 9.29 21.30
C GLU A 141 -6.98 8.58 21.46
N GLY A 142 -6.53 7.85 20.43
CA GLY A 142 -5.32 7.03 20.49
C GLY A 142 -5.53 5.63 21.08
N ASP A 143 -6.76 5.31 21.52
CA ASP A 143 -7.09 3.99 22.05
C ASP A 143 -6.92 2.89 20.98
N PRO A 144 -6.59 1.66 21.41
CA PRO A 144 -6.58 0.50 20.54
C PRO A 144 -8.00 0.16 20.04
N PRO A 145 -8.14 -0.51 18.89
CA PRO A 145 -9.44 -0.95 18.39
C PRO A 145 -9.92 -2.17 19.19
N ASP A 146 -11.24 -2.42 19.23
CA ASP A 146 -11.83 -3.51 20.04
C ASP A 146 -11.20 -4.89 19.81
N LEU A 147 -10.84 -5.20 18.55
CA LEU A 147 -10.17 -6.43 18.16
C LEU A 147 -8.77 -6.62 18.77
N ALA A 148 -8.18 -5.57 19.33
CA ALA A 148 -6.90 -5.62 20.03
C ALA A 148 -7.06 -5.79 21.56
N LEU A 149 -8.26 -5.57 22.12
CA LEU A 149 -8.45 -5.55 23.58
C LEU A 149 -8.20 -6.92 24.23
N SER A 150 -8.67 -8.02 23.60
CA SER A 150 -8.39 -9.37 24.10
C SER A 150 -6.89 -9.69 24.06
N PHE A 151 -6.21 -9.28 22.99
CA PHE A 151 -4.77 -9.45 22.86
C PHE A 151 -3.99 -8.68 23.94
N LEU A 152 -4.37 -7.43 24.23
CA LEU A 152 -3.76 -6.62 25.27
C LEU A 152 -3.93 -7.24 26.66
N ARG A 153 -5.17 -7.64 26.99
CA ARG A 153 -5.50 -8.17 28.32
C ARG A 153 -4.92 -9.55 28.54
N ASP A 154 -5.07 -10.42 27.55
CA ASP A 154 -4.80 -11.83 27.72
C ASP A 154 -3.34 -12.09 27.32
N THR A 155 -2.92 -11.72 26.11
CA THR A 155 -1.61 -12.11 25.58
C THR A 155 -0.45 -11.21 26.04
N MET A 156 -0.61 -9.89 26.06
CA MET A 156 0.48 -8.98 26.47
C MET A 156 0.73 -8.99 27.97
N ALA A 157 -0.31 -9.13 28.78
CA ALA A 157 -0.16 -9.19 30.24
C ALA A 157 0.62 -10.43 30.73
N GLN A 158 0.66 -11.50 29.94
CA GLN A 158 1.40 -12.72 30.25
C GLN A 158 2.89 -12.64 29.88
N ALA A 159 3.28 -11.62 29.11
CA ALA A 159 4.66 -11.40 28.68
C ALA A 159 5.41 -10.37 29.57
N ALA A 160 4.71 -9.71 30.49
CA ALA A 160 5.24 -8.76 31.46
C ALA A 160 5.57 -9.44 32.80
#